data_AF-A0A2D4NVT7-F1
#
_entry.id   AF-A0A2D4NVT7-F1
#
_cell.length_a   1.000
_cell.length_b   1.000
_cell.length_c   1.000
_cell.angle_alpha   90.00
_cell.angle_beta   90.00
_cell.angle_gamma   90.00
#
_symmetry.space_group_name_H-M   'P 1'
#
loop_
_entity.id
_entity.type
_entity.pdbx_description
1 polymer ?
#
loop_
_entity_poly.entity_id
_entity_poly.type
_entity_poly.pdbx_seq_one_letter_code
_entity_poly.pdbx_strand_id
1 'polypeptide(L)'
;SQNSFDVIPWLQITTRLVSKYPRSLPDNELTNLLNILYQLLHQQRRGERTPYVLRCLKEVALCQSQKSDLNFTQKFELQRTWSRILSLVDRSLNLRQTEMESFELLGVLFQRNVITIDREIW
;
A
#
# COMPACT_ATOMS: atom_id res chain seq x y z
N SER A 1 -1.15 28.17 9.35
CA SER A 1 -0.50 27.83 8.06
C SER A 1 0.65 26.88 8.33
N GLN A 2 0.37 25.59 8.52
CA GLN A 2 1.42 24.60 8.78
C GLN A 2 1.98 24.14 7.43
N ASN A 3 3.25 24.48 7.20
CA ASN A 3 4.09 23.84 6.20
C ASN A 3 4.18 22.33 6.50
N SER A 4 3.16 21.58 6.10
CA SER A 4 3.33 20.16 5.84
C SER A 4 4.32 20.10 4.69
N PHE A 5 5.59 19.80 4.97
CA PHE A 5 6.54 19.39 3.93
C PHE A 5 5.79 18.58 2.88
N ASP A 6 5.89 18.96 1.61
CA ASP A 6 5.15 18.28 0.57
C ASP A 6 5.50 16.78 0.61
N VAL A 7 4.52 15.96 0.97
CA VAL A 7 4.68 14.52 1.16
C VAL A 7 4.85 13.82 -0.19
N ILE A 8 4.45 14.47 -1.30
CA ILE A 8 4.50 13.89 -2.64
C ILE A 8 5.95 13.51 -3.04
N PRO A 9 6.96 14.40 -2.96
CA PRO A 9 8.35 14.03 -3.21
C PRO A 9 8.83 12.81 -2.40
N TRP A 10 8.47 12.74 -1.12
CA TRP A 10 8.84 11.62 -0.26
C TRP A 10 8.17 10.30 -0.68
N LEU A 11 6.91 10.34 -1.09
CA LEU A 11 6.20 9.18 -1.64
C LEU A 11 6.85 8.71 -2.95
N GLN A 12 7.24 9.63 -3.82
CA GLN A 12 7.89 9.31 -5.09
C GLN A 12 9.27 8.64 -4.89
N ILE A 13 10.10 9.20 -4.00
CA ILE A 13 11.40 8.63 -3.65
C ILE A 13 11.20 7.24 -3.02
N THR A 14 10.28 7.12 -2.06
CA THR A 14 9.99 5.85 -1.38
C THR A 14 9.54 4.79 -2.38
N THR A 15 8.65 5.15 -3.31
CA THR A 15 8.20 4.26 -4.40
C THR A 15 9.39 3.74 -5.20
N ARG A 16 10.32 4.61 -5.59
CA ARG A 16 11.51 4.22 -6.35
C ARG A 16 12.47 3.35 -5.55
N LEU A 17 12.69 3.66 -4.27
CA LEU A 17 13.59 2.90 -3.40
C LEU A 17 13.04 1.49 -3.14
N VAL A 18 11.76 1.37 -2.82
CA VAL A 18 11.11 0.07 -2.58
C VAL A 18 11.12 -0.79 -3.85
N SER A 19 10.81 -0.18 -5.00
CA SER A 19 10.81 -0.88 -6.29
C SER A 19 12.20 -1.37 -6.70
N LYS A 20 13.23 -0.53 -6.49
CA LYS A 20 14.61 -0.83 -6.90
C LYS A 20 15.34 -1.76 -5.93
N TYR A 21 15.00 -1.70 -4.63
CA TYR A 21 15.71 -2.43 -3.57
C TYR A 21 14.73 -3.13 -2.60
N PRO A 22 13.88 -4.07 -3.08
CA PRO A 22 12.84 -4.71 -2.26
C PRO A 22 13.39 -5.51 -1.07
N ARG A 23 14.63 -6.00 -1.17
CA ARG A 23 15.31 -6.72 -0.08
C ARG A 23 16.00 -5.82 0.95
N SER A 24 16.17 -4.54 0.64
CA SER A 24 16.85 -3.59 1.53
C SER A 24 15.94 -3.00 2.60
N LEU A 25 14.63 -3.16 2.48
CA LEU A 25 13.67 -2.74 3.50
C LEU A 25 13.55 -3.83 4.58
N PRO A 26 13.91 -3.55 5.85
CA PRO A 26 13.73 -4.49 6.96
C PRO A 26 12.27 -4.85 7.20
N ASP A 27 12.01 -6.04 7.74
CA ASP A 27 10.64 -6.54 7.95
C ASP A 27 9.83 -5.71 8.95
N ASN A 28 10.47 -5.18 9.99
CA ASN A 28 9.84 -4.26 10.95
C ASN A 28 9.44 -2.93 10.30
N GLU A 29 10.27 -2.42 9.39
CA GLU A 29 9.98 -1.17 8.68
C GLU A 29 8.91 -1.33 7.60
N LEU A 30 8.73 -2.54 7.06
CA LEU A 30 7.64 -2.83 6.14
C LEU A 30 6.27 -2.58 6.78
N THR A 31 6.06 -3.08 7.99
CA THR A 31 4.80 -2.86 8.74
C THR A 31 4.60 -1.38 9.06
N ASN A 32 5.67 -0.68 9.50
CA ASN A 32 5.63 0.75 9.77
C ASN A 32 5.24 1.56 8.53
N LEU A 33 5.91 1.30 7.41
CA LEU A 33 5.67 1.98 6.15
C LEU A 33 4.23 1.74 5.66
N LEU A 34 3.75 0.50 5.73
CA LEU A 34 2.38 0.17 5.34
C LEU A 34 1.35 0.93 6.19
N ASN A 35 1.58 1.03 7.50
CA ASN A 35 0.71 1.76 8.42
C ASN A 35 0.70 3.28 8.13
N ILE A 36 1.86 3.87 7.84
CA ILE A 36 1.97 5.28 7.44
C ILE A 36 1.20 5.53 6.14
N LEU A 37 1.38 4.68 5.13
CA LEU A 37 0.68 4.80 3.85
C LEU A 37 -0.84 4.63 4.02
N TYR A 38 -1.28 3.72 4.89
CA TYR A 38 -2.69 3.57 5.25
C TYR A 38 -3.24 4.86 5.89
N GLN A 39 -2.51 5.47 6.83
CA GLN A 39 -2.94 6.72 7.46
C GLN A 39 -3.04 7.87 6.45
N LEU A 40 -2.06 7.99 5.54
CA LEU A 40 -2.08 8.99 4.47
C LEU A 40 -3.27 8.80 3.53
N LEU A 41 -3.52 7.55 3.11
CA LEU A 41 -4.66 7.21 2.27
C LEU A 41 -5.98 7.54 2.99
N HIS A 42 -6.07 7.23 4.28
CA HIS A 42 -7.26 7.48 5.09
C HIS A 42 -7.55 8.98 5.26
N GLN A 43 -6.52 9.78 5.55
CA GLN A 43 -6.65 11.22 5.82
C GLN A 43 -7.03 12.03 4.59
N GLN A 44 -6.56 11.64 3.39
CA GLN A 44 -6.71 12.44 2.18
C GLN A 44 -7.22 11.64 0.99
N ARG A 45 -8.27 10.83 1.17
CA ARG A 45 -8.81 9.95 0.12
C ARG A 45 -9.07 10.65 -1.23
N ARG A 46 -9.50 11.92 -1.21
CA ARG A 46 -9.80 12.74 -2.41
C ARG A 46 -8.76 13.84 -2.68
N GLY A 47 -7.57 13.72 -2.09
CA GLY A 47 -6.50 14.71 -2.26
C GLY A 47 -5.56 14.37 -3.43
N GLU A 48 -4.80 15.36 -3.86
CA GLU A 48 -3.76 15.21 -4.92
C GLU A 48 -2.69 14.18 -4.58
N ARG A 49 -2.57 13.81 -3.29
CA ARG A 49 -1.60 12.84 -2.79
C ARG A 49 -2.02 11.39 -3.02
N THR A 50 -3.32 11.11 -3.18
CA THR A 50 -3.86 9.74 -3.26
C THR A 50 -3.18 8.88 -4.33
N PRO A 51 -3.01 9.33 -5.60
CA PRO A 51 -2.36 8.51 -6.62
C PRO A 51 -0.94 8.10 -6.23
N TYR A 52 -0.18 8.98 -5.57
CA TYR A 52 1.19 8.70 -5.13
C TYR A 52 1.22 7.70 -3.97
N VAL A 53 0.25 7.77 -3.05
CA VAL A 53 0.10 6.79 -1.98
C VAL A 53 -0.23 5.42 -2.56
N LEU A 54 -1.14 5.34 -3.53
CA LEU A 54 -1.53 4.09 -4.19
C LEU A 54 -0.36 3.45 -4.96
N ARG A 55 0.42 4.23 -5.71
CA ARG A 55 1.64 3.75 -6.39
C ARG A 55 2.66 3.22 -5.38
N CYS A 56 2.85 3.92 -4.26
CA CYS A 56 3.77 3.46 -3.22
C CYS A 56 3.27 2.16 -2.58
N LEU A 57 1.97 2.04 -2.29
CA LEU A 57 1.35 0.82 -1.78
C LEU A 57 1.54 -0.36 -2.75
N LYS A 58 1.41 -0.13 -4.06
CA LYS A 58 1.65 -1.18 -5.07
C LYS A 58 3.08 -1.73 -4.97
N GLU A 59 4.09 -0.87 -4.90
CA GLU A 59 5.48 -1.30 -4.76
C GLU A 59 5.74 -1.98 -3.41
N VAL A 60 5.08 -1.54 -2.33
CA VAL A 60 5.14 -2.20 -1.01
C VAL A 60 4.54 -3.60 -1.06
N ALA A 61 3.41 -3.79 -1.75
CA ALA A 61 2.80 -5.11 -1.95
C ALA A 61 3.73 -6.05 -2.75
N LEU A 62 4.36 -5.54 -3.82
CA LEU A 62 5.35 -6.29 -4.58
C LEU A 62 6.58 -6.64 -3.72
N CYS A 63 7.08 -5.69 -2.94
CA CYS A 63 8.20 -5.90 -2.02
C CYS A 63 7.89 -6.97 -0.95
N GLN A 64 6.71 -6.90 -0.32
CA GLN A 64 6.26 -7.91 0.64
C GLN A 64 6.19 -9.31 0.02
N SER A 65 5.70 -9.43 -1.23
CA SER A 65 5.58 -10.71 -1.92
C SER A 65 6.91 -11.42 -2.18
N GLN A 66 8.03 -10.69 -2.10
CA GLN A 66 9.39 -11.22 -2.27
C GLN A 66 10.06 -11.62 -0.95
N LYS A 67 9.41 -11.38 0.19
CA LYS A 67 9.92 -11.72 1.52
C LYS A 67 9.36 -13.06 1.98
N SER A 68 10.23 -14.05 2.16
CA SER A 68 9.88 -15.38 2.67
C SER A 68 9.89 -15.46 4.20
N ASP A 69 10.65 -14.58 4.85
CA ASP A 69 11.12 -14.79 6.23
C ASP A 69 10.27 -14.07 7.29
N LEU A 70 9.12 -13.51 6.88
CA LEU A 70 8.19 -12.85 7.80
C LEU A 70 7.64 -13.84 8.83
N ASN A 71 7.73 -13.46 10.10
CA ASN A 71 7.17 -14.25 11.20
C ASN A 71 5.62 -14.20 11.21
N PHE A 72 4.98 -15.09 11.99
CA PHE A 72 3.53 -15.20 12.03
C PHE A 72 2.84 -13.90 12.45
N THR A 73 3.34 -13.24 13.49
CA THR A 73 2.80 -11.97 14.01
C THR A 73 2.84 -10.88 12.94
N GLN A 74 3.98 -10.72 12.26
CA GLN A 74 4.16 -9.75 11.18
C GLN A 74 3.21 -10.04 10.01
N LYS A 75 3.09 -11.30 9.59
CA LYS A 75 2.15 -11.71 8.52
C LYS A 75 0.73 -11.32 8.89
N PHE A 76 0.31 -11.58 10.12
CA PHE A 76 -1.02 -11.25 10.61
C PHE A 76 -1.27 -9.73 10.66
N GLU A 77 -0.31 -8.95 11.15
CA GLU A 77 -0.41 -7.48 11.19
C GLU A 77 -0.50 -6.87 9.78
N LEU A 78 0.37 -7.32 8.86
CA LEU A 78 0.35 -6.88 7.47
C LEU A 78 -0.98 -7.22 6.81
N GLN A 79 -1.47 -8.47 6.97
CA GLN A 79 -2.76 -8.90 6.44
C GLN A 79 -3.90 -8.00 6.95
N ARG A 80 -3.93 -7.71 8.26
CA ARG A 80 -4.94 -6.84 8.86
C ARG A 80 -4.92 -5.43 8.27
N THR A 81 -3.75 -4.85 8.06
CA THR A 81 -3.62 -3.52 7.47
C THR A 81 -4.00 -3.54 5.98
N TRP A 82 -3.62 -4.57 5.23
CA TRP A 82 -4.04 -4.72 3.84
C TRP A 82 -5.55 -4.86 3.66
N SER A 83 -6.24 -5.61 4.53
CA SER A 83 -7.71 -5.68 4.49
C SER A 83 -8.37 -4.32 4.71
N ARG A 84 -7.79 -3.48 5.57
CA ARG A 84 -8.26 -2.09 5.77
C ARG A 84 -8.03 -1.23 4.53
N ILE A 85 -6.85 -1.32 3.92
CA ILE A 85 -6.52 -0.61 2.67
C ILE A 85 -7.46 -1.03 1.55
N LEU A 86 -7.70 -2.33 1.37
CA LEU A 86 -8.64 -2.86 0.37
C LEU A 86 -10.02 -2.24 0.52
N SER A 87 -10.56 -2.18 1.76
CA SER A 87 -11.84 -1.53 2.04
C SER A 87 -11.85 -0.03 1.71
N LEU A 88 -10.71 0.66 1.85
CA LEU A 88 -10.60 2.07 1.47
C LEU A 88 -10.61 2.25 -0.05
N VAL A 89 -9.81 1.44 -0.74
CA VAL A 89 -9.64 1.49 -2.20
C VAL A 89 -10.96 1.17 -2.88
N ASP A 90 -11.64 0.10 -2.46
CA ASP A 90 -12.95 -0.34 -2.96
C ASP A 90 -13.98 0.80 -2.93
N ARG A 91 -14.11 1.49 -1.80
CA ARG A 91 -15.02 2.64 -1.63
C ARG A 91 -14.64 3.86 -2.47
N SER A 92 -13.45 3.90 -3.05
CA SER A 92 -12.92 5.00 -3.86
C SER A 92 -12.75 4.68 -5.34
N LEU A 93 -13.09 3.45 -5.78
CA LEU A 93 -12.93 3.01 -7.17
C LEU A 93 -13.68 3.88 -8.20
N ASN A 94 -14.78 4.52 -7.79
CA ASN A 94 -15.56 5.40 -8.66
C ASN A 94 -14.89 6.76 -8.96
N LEU A 95 -13.68 7.01 -8.44
CA LEU A 95 -12.93 8.24 -8.67
C LEU A 95 -11.99 8.09 -9.87
N ARG A 96 -12.33 8.72 -11.01
CA ARG A 96 -11.52 8.68 -12.25
C ARG A 96 -10.04 9.04 -12.05
N GLN A 97 -9.72 9.94 -11.11
CA GLN A 97 -8.35 10.40 -10.87
C GLN A 97 -7.43 9.32 -10.29
N THR A 98 -7.98 8.29 -9.64
CA THR A 98 -7.22 7.25 -8.93
C THR A 98 -7.58 5.85 -9.42
N GLU A 99 -8.42 5.74 -10.45
CA GLU A 99 -8.96 4.50 -10.96
C GLU A 99 -7.84 3.55 -11.41
N MET A 100 -6.93 4.04 -12.26
CA MET A 100 -5.79 3.26 -12.76
C MET A 100 -4.91 2.74 -11.61
N GLU A 101 -4.45 3.61 -10.72
CA GLU A 101 -3.60 3.22 -9.59
C GLU A 101 -4.30 2.26 -8.63
N SER A 102 -5.61 2.42 -8.44
CA SER A 102 -6.41 1.53 -7.60
C SER A 102 -6.48 0.13 -8.22
N PHE A 103 -6.79 0.04 -9.52
CA PHE A 103 -6.83 -1.24 -10.22
C PHE A 103 -5.46 -1.93 -10.26
N GLU A 104 -4.38 -1.19 -10.49
CA GLU A 104 -3.02 -1.74 -10.45
C GLU A 104 -2.70 -2.32 -9.06
N LEU A 105 -3.04 -1.59 -7.98
CA LEU A 105 -2.85 -2.07 -6.62
C LEU A 105 -3.66 -3.35 -6.35
N LEU A 106 -4.96 -3.35 -6.69
CA LEU A 106 -5.82 -4.53 -6.53
C LEU A 106 -5.27 -5.73 -7.30
N GLY A 107 -4.85 -5.52 -8.55
CA GLY A 107 -4.24 -6.56 -9.38
C GLY A 107 -3.03 -7.20 -8.71
N VAL A 108 -2.13 -6.40 -8.14
CA VAL A 108 -0.96 -6.92 -7.40
C VAL A 108 -1.40 -7.68 -6.15
N LEU A 109 -2.34 -7.14 -5.36
CA LEU A 109 -2.78 -7.78 -4.11
C LEU A 109 -3.34 -9.19 -4.35
N PHE A 110 -4.11 -9.35 -5.44
CA PHE A 110 -4.70 -10.63 -5.81
C PHE A 110 -3.68 -11.57 -6.47
N GLN A 111 -2.91 -11.11 -7.46
CA GLN A 111 -1.93 -11.94 -8.17
C GLN A 111 -0.82 -12.46 -7.27
N ARG A 112 -0.44 -11.69 -6.24
CA ARG A 112 0.64 -12.03 -5.31
C ARG A 112 0.15 -12.66 -4.01
N ASN A 113 -1.15 -12.92 -3.87
CA ASN A 113 -1.79 -13.43 -2.65
C ASN A 113 -1.35 -12.64 -1.39
N VAL A 114 -1.21 -11.31 -1.52
CA VAL A 114 -0.85 -10.43 -0.40
C VAL A 114 -2.00 -10.32 0.59
N ILE A 115 -3.23 -10.52 0.10
CA ILE A 115 -4.44 -10.62 0.91
C ILE A 115 -5.02 -12.02 0.74
N THR A 116 -5.26 -12.72 1.85
CA THR A 116 -6.20 -13.85 1.87
C THR A 116 -7.63 -13.31 1.74
N ILE A 117 -8.19 -13.35 0.53
CA ILE A 117 -9.63 -13.19 0.35
C ILE A 117 -10.27 -14.52 0.71
N ASP A 118 -11.33 -14.47 1.52
CA ASP A 118 -12.20 -15.63 1.69
C ASP A 118 -12.88 -15.89 0.34
N ARG A 119 -12.38 -16.89 -0.39
CA ARG A 119 -12.79 -17.18 -1.78
C ARG A 119 -14.24 -17.67 -1.86
N GLU A 120 -14.93 -17.83 -0.74
CA GLU A 120 -16.32 -18.29 -0.66
C GLU A 120 -17.36 -17.20 -0.96
N ILE A 121 -16.97 -15.92 -1.10
CA ILE A 121 -17.93 -14.79 -1.20
C ILE A 121 -17.85 -14.03 -2.55
N TRP A 122 -17.05 -14.48 -3.54
CA TRP A 122 -16.96 -13.87 -4.87
C TRP A 122 -17.27 -14.85 -6.01
#